data_AF-A0A930Z138-F1
#
_entry.id   AF-A0A930Z138-F1
#
_cell.length_a   1.000
_cell.length_b   1.000
_cell.length_c   1.000
_cell.angle_alpha   90.00
_cell.angle_beta   90.00
_cell.angle_gamma   90.00
#
_symmetry.space_group_name_H-M   'P 1'
#
loop_
_entity.id
_entity.type
_entity.pdbx_description
1 polymer ?
#
loop_
_entity_poly.entity_id
_entity_poly.type
_entity_poly.pdbx_seq_one_letter_code
_entity_poly.pdbx_strand_id
1 'polypeptide(L)'
;MALTISLVAMAASLLTPSLVGRSSALAGPSAAALFAGTGVSGYGSAVTRGGFGGISLASPAVAMASTPSGNGYWVAAADGGVFSFGDAAFYGSTGGWRINAPVIAMAATPDGRGYWLAALDGGVFTFGDAQFYGSTGALKLNQPVVGMAATPDGRGYWLVASDGGVFTFGDAQFYGSTGAIRLNQPIVGVAATTDSRGYWLVAADGGVFTFGDARFFGSAANEAIGTSVTGIATTRDGGGYWLVAATAGVLPFGNAQFLGPSPNDPPFSPTAAIVATPDGRGYWLLQPGDIPTGFADPPPGGGAGIVLTAASQVGPNPDAGLGPFCNLYGPCEEWCALFATWVWNQQGIAIPRFAFTGDVYDWGAARGLALGPGQVPAAGDFALFGTGPSSLATSTHMGIVAQVWPDGAIISIEGDAGPEPNDTLAVIENGPYLPADSVQFNGDPIYAYVQP
;
A
#
# COMPACT_ATOMS: atom_id res chain seq x y z
N MET A 1 -43.00 31.91 -46.00
CA MET A 1 -43.51 33.28 -45.85
C MET A 1 -44.78 33.20 -45.01
N ALA A 2 -44.72 33.72 -43.77
CA ALA A 2 -45.81 33.93 -42.78
C ALA A 2 -46.64 32.71 -42.33
N LEU A 3 -47.13 32.57 -41.09
CA LEU A 3 -46.88 33.10 -39.75
C LEU A 3 -47.83 32.28 -38.87
N THR A 4 -47.44 31.78 -37.69
CA THR A 4 -48.41 31.51 -36.61
C THR A 4 -47.70 31.65 -35.27
N ILE A 5 -48.15 32.64 -34.51
CA ILE A 5 -47.81 32.93 -33.12
C ILE A 5 -49.03 32.53 -32.30
N SER A 6 -48.84 31.88 -31.16
CA SER A 6 -49.84 31.86 -30.10
C SER A 6 -49.18 31.94 -28.72
N LEU A 7 -49.75 32.80 -27.90
CA LEU A 7 -49.27 33.41 -26.66
C LEU A 7 -50.17 32.93 -25.51
N VAL A 8 -49.64 32.58 -24.32
CA VAL A 8 -50.26 32.75 -22.97
C VAL A 8 -49.10 32.59 -21.96
N ALA A 9 -48.56 33.61 -21.29
CA ALA A 9 -49.04 34.57 -20.27
C ALA A 9 -48.95 34.08 -18.80
N MET A 10 -48.37 34.97 -17.99
CA MET A 10 -47.85 34.88 -16.61
C MET A 10 -48.88 34.60 -15.50
N ALA A 11 -48.38 34.13 -14.34
CA ALA A 11 -48.73 34.71 -13.03
C ALA A 11 -47.65 34.42 -11.97
N ALA A 12 -47.27 35.45 -11.23
CA ALA A 12 -46.44 35.41 -10.03
C ALA A 12 -47.30 35.73 -8.80
N SER A 13 -47.03 35.12 -7.64
CA SER A 13 -47.30 35.76 -6.34
C SER A 13 -46.58 35.07 -5.18
N LEU A 14 -46.07 35.90 -4.26
CA LEU A 14 -45.35 35.58 -3.02
C LEU A 14 -46.30 35.21 -1.87
N LEU A 15 -45.79 34.48 -0.85
CA LEU A 15 -46.14 34.59 0.58
C LEU A 15 -45.15 33.76 1.45
N THR A 16 -44.69 34.33 2.57
CA THR A 16 -43.84 33.73 3.65
C THR A 16 -44.68 33.55 4.95
N PRO A 17 -44.14 33.10 6.11
CA PRO A 17 -43.55 31.80 6.48
C PRO A 17 -44.29 31.15 7.70
N SER A 18 -43.99 29.89 8.08
CA SER A 18 -44.35 29.32 9.39
C SER A 18 -43.44 28.16 9.81
N LEU A 19 -42.89 28.23 11.02
CA LEU A 19 -42.08 27.20 11.70
C LEU A 19 -42.97 26.15 12.39
N VAL A 20 -42.49 24.90 12.48
CA VAL A 20 -42.29 24.07 13.70
C VAL A 20 -42.31 22.56 13.34
N GLY A 21 -41.15 21.93 13.56
CA GLY A 21 -41.04 20.65 14.29
C GLY A 21 -41.33 19.34 13.56
N ARG A 22 -40.27 18.70 13.06
CA ARG A 22 -39.96 17.29 13.40
C ARG A 22 -38.49 17.00 13.14
N SER A 23 -37.87 16.43 14.17
CA SER A 23 -36.48 16.02 14.24
C SER A 23 -36.14 15.04 13.11
N SER A 24 -35.31 15.47 12.17
CA SER A 24 -34.59 14.58 11.28
C SER A 24 -33.20 14.43 11.87
N ALA A 25 -32.85 13.19 12.25
CA ALA A 25 -31.48 12.83 12.54
C ALA A 25 -30.58 13.37 11.41
N LEU A 26 -29.50 14.05 11.78
CA LEU A 26 -28.44 14.39 10.85
C LEU A 26 -27.95 13.07 10.27
N ALA A 27 -28.29 12.81 9.01
CA ALA A 27 -27.56 11.85 8.21
C ALA A 27 -26.09 12.27 8.30
N GLY A 28 -25.26 11.38 8.84
CA GLY A 28 -23.81 11.56 8.80
C GLY A 28 -23.35 11.79 7.35
N PRO A 29 -22.19 12.42 7.15
CA PRO A 29 -21.67 12.64 5.81
C PRO A 29 -21.67 11.31 5.06
N SER A 30 -22.44 11.27 3.97
CA SER A 30 -22.42 10.20 2.99
C SER A 30 -20.96 9.95 2.62
N ALA A 31 -20.53 8.68 2.66
CA ALA A 31 -19.19 8.23 2.31
C ALA A 31 -18.63 9.03 1.13
N ALA A 32 -17.74 10.00 1.43
CA ALA A 32 -16.96 10.67 0.43
C ALA A 32 -16.15 9.59 -0.28
N ALA A 33 -16.15 9.63 -1.61
CA ALA A 33 -15.66 8.53 -2.43
C ALA A 33 -14.25 8.12 -2.01
N LEU A 34 -14.07 6.80 -1.86
CA LEU A 34 -12.78 6.14 -2.08
C LEU A 34 -12.11 6.78 -3.29
N PHE A 35 -10.78 6.81 -3.34
CA PHE A 35 -10.06 7.03 -4.60
C PHE A 35 -10.82 6.31 -5.72
N ALA A 36 -11.26 7.05 -6.75
CA ALA A 36 -12.44 6.70 -7.56
C ALA A 36 -12.30 5.45 -8.47
N GLY A 37 -11.30 4.61 -8.22
CA GLY A 37 -11.00 3.39 -8.94
C GLY A 37 -11.59 2.13 -8.31
N THR A 38 -11.14 0.99 -8.83
CA THR A 38 -11.54 -0.35 -8.36
C THR A 38 -10.37 -1.10 -7.72
N GLY A 39 -9.31 -0.37 -7.34
CA GLY A 39 -8.05 -0.91 -6.85
C GLY A 39 -7.06 -1.35 -7.93
N VAL A 40 -7.47 -1.42 -9.19
CA VAL A 40 -6.59 -1.76 -10.31
C VAL A 40 -6.81 -0.82 -11.50
N SER A 41 -5.73 -0.18 -11.94
CA SER A 41 -5.72 0.76 -13.05
C SER A 41 -4.81 0.26 -14.18
N GLY A 42 -5.35 0.12 -15.39
CA GLY A 42 -4.61 -0.34 -16.57
C GLY A 42 -4.19 0.81 -17.50
N TYR A 43 -2.95 0.73 -18.01
CA TYR A 43 -2.35 1.70 -18.92
C TYR A 43 -1.79 1.02 -20.18
N GLY A 44 -1.85 1.71 -21.32
CA GLY A 44 -1.41 1.18 -22.61
C GLY A 44 -2.29 0.01 -23.09
N SER A 45 -1.68 -1.15 -23.38
CA SER A 45 -2.41 -2.36 -23.77
C SER A 45 -3.13 -3.06 -22.59
N ALA A 46 -2.89 -2.63 -21.36
CA ALA A 46 -3.49 -3.22 -20.17
C ALA A 46 -4.97 -2.83 -20.05
N VAL A 47 -5.86 -3.78 -20.30
CA VAL A 47 -7.30 -3.62 -20.08
C VAL A 47 -7.61 -3.98 -18.63
N THR A 48 -8.27 -3.11 -17.87
CA THR A 48 -8.79 -3.47 -16.54
C THR A 48 -9.93 -4.48 -16.70
N ARG A 49 -9.77 -5.67 -16.13
CA ARG A 49 -10.69 -6.82 -16.31
C ARG A 49 -11.57 -7.08 -15.08
N GLY A 50 -11.60 -6.14 -14.15
CA GLY A 50 -12.37 -6.17 -12.91
C GLY A 50 -11.63 -5.46 -11.78
N GLY A 51 -12.25 -5.39 -10.62
CA GLY A 51 -11.63 -4.88 -9.40
C GLY A 51 -12.55 -5.09 -8.21
N PHE A 52 -12.28 -4.41 -7.10
CA PHE A 52 -12.90 -4.70 -5.80
C PHE A 52 -14.16 -3.89 -5.49
N GLY A 53 -14.83 -3.34 -6.53
CA GLY A 53 -16.01 -2.51 -6.35
C GLY A 53 -17.09 -3.19 -5.50
N GLY A 54 -17.37 -2.64 -4.32
CA GLY A 54 -18.38 -3.14 -3.38
C GLY A 54 -17.96 -4.33 -2.52
N ILE A 55 -16.68 -4.70 -2.50
CA ILE A 55 -16.12 -5.76 -1.66
C ILE A 55 -15.16 -5.11 -0.66
N SER A 56 -15.21 -5.56 0.60
CA SER A 56 -14.18 -5.23 1.58
C SER A 56 -13.26 -6.43 1.78
N LEU A 57 -11.95 -6.19 1.72
CA LEU A 57 -10.93 -7.23 1.94
C LEU A 57 -10.70 -7.47 3.42
N ALA A 58 -10.32 -8.70 3.76
CA ALA A 58 -9.91 -9.02 5.13
C ALA A 58 -8.57 -8.37 5.48
N SER A 59 -7.68 -8.19 4.51
CA SER A 59 -6.38 -7.52 4.66
C SER A 59 -6.03 -6.76 3.37
N PRO A 60 -5.12 -5.76 3.43
CA PRO A 60 -4.83 -4.92 2.27
C PRO A 60 -4.27 -5.71 1.09
N ALA A 61 -4.54 -5.25 -0.13
CA ALA A 61 -3.95 -5.80 -1.33
C ALA A 61 -2.48 -5.36 -1.46
N VAL A 62 -1.58 -6.31 -1.67
CA VAL A 62 -0.12 -6.09 -1.59
C VAL A 62 0.64 -6.50 -2.83
N ALA A 63 0.13 -7.47 -3.60
CA ALA A 63 0.84 -8.00 -4.77
C ALA A 63 -0.12 -8.35 -5.90
N MET A 64 0.41 -8.38 -7.12
CA MET A 64 -0.33 -8.74 -8.32
C MET A 64 0.56 -9.54 -9.29
N ALA A 65 -0.04 -10.44 -10.06
CA ALA A 65 0.61 -11.10 -11.20
C ALA A 65 -0.37 -11.21 -12.38
N SER A 66 0.14 -11.09 -13.61
CA SER A 66 -0.66 -11.19 -14.83
C SER A 66 -0.70 -12.62 -15.38
N THR A 67 -1.82 -12.97 -16.03
CA THR A 67 -1.93 -14.21 -16.79
C THR A 67 -1.04 -14.15 -18.05
N PRO A 68 -0.54 -15.29 -18.56
CA PRO A 68 0.25 -15.30 -19.80
C PRO A 68 -0.50 -14.79 -21.04
N SER A 69 -1.83 -14.86 -21.03
CA SER A 69 -2.68 -14.34 -22.10
C SER A 69 -2.77 -12.80 -22.10
N GLY A 70 -2.51 -12.18 -20.95
CA GLY A 70 -2.73 -10.75 -20.71
C GLY A 70 -4.20 -10.35 -20.57
N ASN A 71 -5.12 -11.31 -20.51
CA ASN A 71 -6.56 -11.05 -20.41
C ASN A 71 -7.12 -11.16 -18.98
N GLY A 72 -6.23 -11.25 -17.99
CA GLY A 72 -6.57 -11.41 -16.59
C GLY A 72 -5.36 -11.29 -15.68
N TYR A 73 -5.61 -11.17 -14.39
CA TYR A 73 -4.60 -11.04 -13.34
C TYR A 73 -5.11 -11.60 -12.02
N TRP A 74 -4.16 -11.97 -11.17
CA TRP A 74 -4.36 -12.29 -9.77
C TRP A 74 -3.91 -11.14 -8.89
N VAL A 75 -4.63 -10.89 -7.80
CA VAL A 75 -4.25 -9.96 -6.73
C VAL A 75 -4.16 -10.75 -5.43
N ALA A 76 -3.08 -10.55 -4.67
CA ALA A 76 -2.89 -11.11 -3.35
C ALA A 76 -3.09 -10.02 -2.27
N ALA A 77 -3.81 -10.36 -1.22
CA ALA A 77 -3.87 -9.59 0.02
C ALA A 77 -2.80 -10.05 1.03
N ALA A 78 -2.52 -9.25 2.05
CA ALA A 78 -1.48 -9.52 3.06
C ALA A 78 -1.76 -10.79 3.91
N ASP A 79 -3.00 -11.23 4.00
CA ASP A 79 -3.39 -12.54 4.57
C ASP A 79 -3.15 -13.72 3.60
N GLY A 80 -2.71 -13.40 2.38
CA GLY A 80 -2.56 -14.29 1.23
C GLY A 80 -3.88 -14.77 0.62
N GLY A 81 -4.96 -14.02 0.87
CA GLY A 81 -6.17 -14.03 0.07
C GLY A 81 -5.88 -13.76 -1.40
N VAL A 82 -6.23 -14.68 -2.32
CA VAL A 82 -6.03 -14.48 -3.76
C VAL A 82 -7.36 -14.24 -4.50
N PHE A 83 -7.40 -13.17 -5.28
CA PHE A 83 -8.54 -12.75 -6.10
C PHE A 83 -8.17 -12.85 -7.57
N SER A 84 -9.08 -13.37 -8.40
CA SER A 84 -8.84 -13.62 -9.82
C SER A 84 -9.77 -12.77 -10.68
N PHE A 85 -9.23 -12.09 -11.69
CA PHE A 85 -9.97 -11.21 -12.59
C PHE A 85 -9.71 -11.56 -14.05
N GLY A 86 -10.67 -11.29 -14.93
CA GLY A 86 -10.57 -11.65 -16.34
C GLY A 86 -10.58 -13.15 -16.57
N ASP A 87 -9.57 -13.66 -17.29
CA ASP A 87 -9.39 -15.10 -17.54
C ASP A 87 -8.48 -15.82 -16.54
N ALA A 88 -8.06 -15.12 -15.47
CA ALA A 88 -7.29 -15.72 -14.38
C ALA A 88 -8.13 -16.80 -13.66
N ALA A 89 -7.63 -18.02 -13.61
CA ALA A 89 -8.26 -19.11 -12.87
C ALA A 89 -7.78 -19.13 -11.41
N PHE A 90 -8.69 -19.38 -10.47
CA PHE A 90 -8.35 -19.48 -9.06
C PHE A 90 -7.77 -20.86 -8.73
N TYR A 91 -6.55 -20.91 -8.18
CA TYR A 91 -5.83 -22.15 -7.87
C TYR A 91 -5.66 -22.45 -6.37
N GLY A 92 -6.04 -21.50 -5.51
CA GLY A 92 -5.95 -21.64 -4.06
C GLY A 92 -5.57 -20.32 -3.39
N SER A 93 -5.49 -20.33 -2.08
CA SER A 93 -5.25 -19.12 -1.29
C SER A 93 -4.84 -19.53 0.12
N THR A 94 -4.03 -18.72 0.80
CA THR A 94 -3.85 -18.85 2.26
C THR A 94 -4.87 -18.04 3.03
N GLY A 95 -5.78 -17.32 2.37
CA GLY A 95 -6.88 -16.61 3.02
C GLY A 95 -7.66 -17.55 3.97
N GLY A 96 -7.85 -17.11 5.21
CA GLY A 96 -8.43 -17.91 6.30
C GLY A 96 -7.47 -18.91 6.95
N TRP A 97 -6.22 -19.01 6.51
CA TRP A 97 -5.16 -19.76 7.20
C TRP A 97 -4.45 -18.82 8.17
N ARG A 98 -3.95 -19.36 9.29
CA ARG A 98 -3.03 -18.62 10.14
C ARG A 98 -1.62 -18.70 9.57
N ILE A 99 -1.19 -17.63 8.93
CA ILE A 99 0.19 -17.46 8.45
C ILE A 99 1.04 -16.69 9.48
N ASN A 100 2.34 -16.99 9.52
CA ASN A 100 3.27 -16.41 10.50
C ASN A 100 3.62 -14.95 10.21
N ALA A 101 3.69 -14.61 8.92
CA ALA A 101 4.05 -13.31 8.39
C ALA A 101 3.13 -12.96 7.23
N PRO A 102 2.89 -11.67 6.95
CA PRO A 102 2.05 -11.25 5.84
C PRO A 102 2.65 -11.63 4.49
N VAL A 103 1.80 -11.95 3.52
CA VAL A 103 2.19 -12.01 2.11
C VAL A 103 2.61 -10.61 1.63
N ILE A 104 3.64 -10.54 0.80
CA ILE A 104 4.17 -9.28 0.23
C ILE A 104 4.44 -9.36 -1.28
N ALA A 105 4.51 -10.56 -1.86
CA ALA A 105 4.80 -10.74 -3.28
C ALA A 105 4.09 -11.96 -3.85
N MET A 106 3.87 -11.94 -5.16
CA MET A 106 3.29 -13.03 -5.94
C MET A 106 4.03 -13.15 -7.27
N ALA A 107 4.22 -14.39 -7.75
CA ALA A 107 4.65 -14.67 -9.11
C ALA A 107 3.82 -15.81 -9.70
N ALA A 108 3.45 -15.71 -10.98
CA ALA A 108 2.68 -16.75 -11.69
C ALA A 108 3.61 -17.75 -12.38
N THR A 109 3.15 -19.01 -12.55
CA THR A 109 3.83 -19.98 -13.41
C THR A 109 3.75 -19.53 -14.88
N PRO A 110 4.75 -19.87 -15.73
CA PRO A 110 4.79 -19.39 -17.11
C PRO A 110 3.59 -19.83 -17.97
N ASP A 111 2.96 -20.96 -17.64
CA ASP A 111 1.76 -21.45 -18.33
C ASP A 111 0.45 -20.91 -17.71
N GLY A 112 0.57 -20.14 -16.61
CA GLY A 112 -0.53 -19.51 -15.90
C GLY A 112 -1.41 -20.49 -15.14
N ARG A 113 -0.94 -21.71 -14.86
CA ARG A 113 -1.70 -22.75 -14.16
C ARG A 113 -1.44 -22.83 -12.66
N GLY A 114 -0.70 -21.88 -12.13
CA GLY A 114 -0.34 -21.78 -10.73
C GLY A 114 0.36 -20.48 -10.39
N TYR A 115 0.62 -20.30 -9.10
CA TYR A 115 1.39 -19.16 -8.58
C TYR A 115 2.05 -19.48 -7.24
N TRP A 116 3.10 -18.71 -6.97
CA TRP A 116 3.76 -18.62 -5.68
C TRP A 116 3.31 -17.35 -4.95
N LEU A 117 3.13 -17.46 -3.63
CA LEU A 117 3.06 -16.31 -2.72
C LEU A 117 4.31 -16.29 -1.85
N ALA A 118 4.90 -15.12 -1.64
CA ALA A 118 6.02 -14.91 -0.72
C ALA A 118 5.56 -14.06 0.46
N ALA A 119 5.87 -14.51 1.67
CA ALA A 119 5.64 -13.77 2.91
C ALA A 119 6.86 -12.94 3.32
N LEU A 120 6.65 -11.98 4.23
CA LEU A 120 7.67 -11.05 4.74
C LEU A 120 8.84 -11.76 5.43
N ASP A 121 8.58 -12.89 6.10
CA ASP A 121 9.61 -13.79 6.66
C ASP A 121 10.30 -14.67 5.59
N GLY A 122 9.83 -14.59 4.35
CA GLY A 122 10.27 -15.38 3.21
C GLY A 122 9.72 -16.80 3.15
N GLY A 123 8.66 -17.09 3.93
CA GLY A 123 7.74 -18.20 3.70
C GLY A 123 7.24 -18.20 2.25
N VAL A 124 7.21 -19.37 1.60
CA VAL A 124 6.67 -19.49 0.23
C VAL A 124 5.50 -20.48 0.22
N PHE A 125 4.36 -20.03 -0.32
CA PHE A 125 3.18 -20.86 -0.54
C PHE A 125 3.00 -21.13 -2.03
N THR A 126 2.52 -22.32 -2.38
CA THR A 126 2.37 -22.78 -3.77
C THR A 126 0.94 -23.21 -4.05
N PHE A 127 0.43 -22.81 -5.21
CA PHE A 127 -0.92 -23.11 -5.64
C PHE A 127 -0.96 -23.51 -7.12
N GLY A 128 -1.92 -24.37 -7.47
CA GLY A 128 -2.06 -24.90 -8.82
C GLY A 128 -0.91 -25.85 -9.14
N ASP A 129 -0.23 -25.61 -10.26
CA ASP A 129 0.93 -26.41 -10.69
C ASP A 129 2.29 -25.86 -10.24
N ALA A 130 2.31 -24.72 -9.54
CA ALA A 130 3.52 -24.12 -8.99
C ALA A 130 4.24 -25.10 -8.06
N GLN A 131 5.47 -25.48 -8.41
CA GLN A 131 6.28 -26.40 -7.61
C GLN A 131 7.00 -25.65 -6.48
N PHE A 132 7.13 -26.28 -5.31
CA PHE A 132 7.88 -25.70 -4.19
C PHE A 132 9.38 -26.00 -4.33
N TYR A 133 10.19 -24.96 -4.51
CA TYR A 133 11.65 -25.08 -4.66
C TYR A 133 12.45 -24.73 -3.41
N GLY A 134 11.83 -24.08 -2.42
CA GLY A 134 12.43 -23.76 -1.13
C GLY A 134 11.85 -22.48 -0.51
N SER A 135 12.33 -22.11 0.67
CA SER A 135 11.86 -20.90 1.36
C SER A 135 12.88 -20.50 2.41
N THR A 136 12.90 -19.21 2.76
CA THR A 136 13.68 -18.70 3.89
C THR A 136 12.89 -18.58 5.19
N GLY A 137 11.60 -18.96 5.23
CA GLY A 137 10.73 -18.77 6.40
C GLY A 137 11.17 -19.49 7.68
N ALA A 138 12.11 -20.45 7.58
CA ALA A 138 12.73 -21.10 8.74
C ALA A 138 14.05 -20.43 9.19
N LEU A 139 14.47 -19.37 8.49
CA LEU A 139 15.72 -18.66 8.74
C LEU A 139 15.43 -17.34 9.45
N LYS A 140 16.34 -16.95 10.35
CA LYS A 140 16.37 -15.57 10.84
C LYS A 140 17.07 -14.71 9.79
N LEU A 141 16.28 -13.95 9.02
CA LEU A 141 16.81 -12.99 8.06
C LEU A 141 17.39 -11.76 8.77
N ASN A 142 18.35 -11.08 8.13
CA ASN A 142 18.84 -9.78 8.60
C ASN A 142 17.81 -8.68 8.37
N GLN A 143 17.02 -8.84 7.31
CA GLN A 143 16.03 -7.92 6.80
C GLN A 143 14.90 -8.71 6.10
N PRO A 144 13.66 -8.19 6.09
CA PRO A 144 12.51 -8.90 5.56
C PRO A 144 12.59 -9.08 4.04
N VAL A 145 11.91 -10.10 3.52
CA VAL A 145 11.70 -10.27 2.08
C VAL A 145 10.72 -9.20 1.59
N VAL A 146 11.05 -8.56 0.47
CA VAL A 146 10.26 -7.48 -0.16
C VAL A 146 9.83 -7.82 -1.59
N GLY A 147 10.39 -8.87 -2.19
CA GLY A 147 10.08 -9.22 -3.58
C GLY A 147 10.38 -10.66 -3.94
N MET A 148 9.73 -11.11 -5.02
CA MET A 148 9.91 -12.41 -5.65
C MET A 148 9.94 -12.24 -7.16
N ALA A 149 10.80 -12.99 -7.83
CA ALA A 149 10.79 -13.15 -9.29
C ALA A 149 10.97 -14.62 -9.66
N ALA A 150 10.16 -15.14 -10.59
CA ALA A 150 10.26 -16.52 -11.08
C ALA A 150 11.13 -16.61 -12.34
N THR A 151 11.75 -17.77 -12.55
CA THR A 151 12.42 -18.07 -13.82
C THR A 151 11.39 -18.28 -14.95
N PRO A 152 11.67 -17.88 -16.22
CA PRO A 152 10.78 -18.02 -17.36
C PRO A 152 10.33 -19.44 -17.67
N ASP A 153 11.08 -20.46 -17.23
CA ASP A 153 10.68 -21.86 -17.38
C ASP A 153 9.90 -22.40 -16.16
N GLY A 154 9.74 -21.57 -15.12
CA GLY A 154 8.99 -21.88 -13.90
C GLY A 154 9.69 -22.90 -13.00
N ARG A 155 11.00 -23.13 -13.20
CA ARG A 155 11.78 -24.12 -12.45
C ARG A 155 12.54 -23.58 -11.26
N GLY A 156 12.36 -22.29 -10.96
CA GLY A 156 13.01 -21.63 -9.84
C GLY A 156 12.46 -20.23 -9.60
N TYR A 157 12.91 -19.62 -8.51
CA TYR A 157 12.64 -18.23 -8.18
C TYR A 157 13.74 -17.63 -7.31
N TRP A 158 13.80 -16.30 -7.35
CA TRP A 158 14.54 -15.46 -6.42
C TRP A 158 13.60 -14.91 -5.36
N LEU A 159 14.05 -14.90 -4.10
CA LEU A 159 13.52 -14.03 -3.05
C LEU A 159 14.53 -12.92 -2.79
N VAL A 160 14.05 -11.70 -2.60
CA VAL A 160 14.88 -10.53 -2.36
C VAL A 160 14.48 -9.85 -1.06
N ALA A 161 15.46 -9.59 -0.19
CA ALA A 161 15.28 -8.87 1.07
C ALA A 161 15.50 -7.36 0.93
N SER A 162 15.06 -6.56 1.91
CA SER A 162 15.19 -5.08 1.86
C SER A 162 16.64 -4.58 1.93
N ASP A 163 17.58 -5.35 2.49
CA ASP A 163 19.03 -5.11 2.35
C ASP A 163 19.57 -5.47 0.95
N GLY A 164 18.72 -6.06 0.11
CA GLY A 164 19.02 -6.61 -1.20
C GLY A 164 19.83 -7.90 -1.18
N GLY A 165 19.80 -8.62 -0.06
CA GLY A 165 20.09 -10.04 -0.02
C GLY A 165 19.23 -10.81 -1.03
N VAL A 166 19.85 -11.68 -1.83
CA VAL A 166 19.15 -12.47 -2.86
C VAL A 166 19.30 -13.95 -2.54
N PHE A 167 18.17 -14.63 -2.42
CA PHE A 167 18.08 -16.07 -2.17
C PHE A 167 17.55 -16.78 -3.41
N THR A 168 18.23 -17.84 -3.83
CA THR A 168 17.93 -18.57 -5.07
C THR A 168 17.40 -19.96 -4.77
N PHE A 169 16.29 -20.34 -5.42
CA PHE A 169 15.68 -21.64 -5.28
C PHE A 169 15.40 -22.29 -6.63
N GLY A 170 15.48 -23.63 -6.68
CA GLY A 170 15.27 -24.39 -7.90
C GLY A 170 16.44 -24.20 -8.87
N ASP A 171 16.15 -23.83 -10.11
CA ASP A 171 17.17 -23.56 -11.13
C ASP A 171 17.60 -22.09 -11.22
N ALA A 172 16.99 -21.21 -10.43
CA ALA A 172 17.38 -19.80 -10.35
C ALA A 172 18.87 -19.66 -9.97
N GLN A 173 19.64 -18.99 -10.81
CA GLN A 173 21.07 -18.79 -10.59
C GLN A 173 21.33 -17.49 -9.82
N PHE A 174 22.38 -17.47 -9.00
CA PHE A 174 22.79 -16.28 -8.26
C PHE A 174 23.72 -15.41 -9.11
N TYR A 175 23.35 -14.16 -9.36
CA TYR A 175 24.13 -13.23 -10.19
C TYR A 175 24.77 -12.08 -9.39
N GLY A 176 24.51 -11.99 -8.09
CA GLY A 176 25.02 -10.97 -7.20
C GLY A 176 23.96 -10.41 -6.26
N SER A 177 24.35 -9.55 -5.33
CA SER A 177 23.45 -9.00 -4.33
C SER A 177 24.02 -7.69 -3.79
N THR A 178 23.15 -6.81 -3.29
CA THR A 178 23.57 -5.60 -2.57
C THR A 178 23.69 -5.82 -1.06
N GLY A 179 23.43 -7.02 -0.53
CA GLY A 179 23.44 -7.30 0.91
C GLY A 179 24.79 -7.10 1.61
N ALA A 180 25.88 -6.93 0.85
CA ALA A 180 27.21 -6.61 1.36
C ALA A 180 27.61 -5.12 1.23
N ILE A 181 26.72 -4.27 0.70
CA ILE A 181 26.96 -2.83 0.55
C ILE A 181 25.96 -2.04 1.40
N ARG A 182 26.37 -0.85 1.84
CA ARG A 182 25.47 0.08 2.51
C ARG A 182 24.61 0.78 1.45
N LEU A 183 23.31 0.51 1.46
CA LEU A 183 22.34 1.21 0.63
C LEU A 183 21.97 2.57 1.24
N ASN A 184 21.58 3.53 0.40
CA ASN A 184 21.01 4.80 0.85
C ASN A 184 19.56 4.63 1.29
N GLN A 185 18.81 3.79 0.57
CA GLN A 185 17.43 3.40 0.85
C GLN A 185 17.26 1.90 0.59
N PRO A 186 16.30 1.22 1.26
CA PRO A 186 16.11 -0.23 1.11
C PRO A 186 15.72 -0.61 -0.32
N ILE A 187 16.02 -1.86 -0.69
CA ILE A 187 15.43 -2.50 -1.87
C ILE A 187 13.92 -2.67 -1.62
N VAL A 188 13.13 -2.39 -2.66
CA VAL A 188 11.65 -2.48 -2.66
C VAL A 188 11.12 -3.39 -3.76
N GLY A 189 11.96 -3.79 -4.72
CA GLY A 189 11.50 -4.62 -5.83
C GLY A 189 12.63 -5.32 -6.57
N VAL A 190 12.23 -6.34 -7.33
CA VAL A 190 13.09 -7.13 -8.20
C VAL A 190 12.37 -7.39 -9.52
N ALA A 191 13.12 -7.36 -10.63
CA ALA A 191 12.65 -7.88 -11.90
C ALA A 191 13.76 -8.72 -12.56
N ALA A 192 13.40 -9.88 -13.11
CA ALA A 192 14.34 -10.75 -13.80
C ALA A 192 14.47 -10.38 -15.29
N THR A 193 15.63 -10.65 -15.89
CA THR A 193 15.77 -10.61 -17.34
C THR A 193 14.96 -11.73 -17.98
N THR A 194 14.54 -11.52 -19.23
CA THR A 194 13.63 -12.43 -19.96
C THR A 194 14.23 -13.80 -20.24
N ASP A 195 15.56 -13.93 -20.20
CA ASP A 195 16.28 -15.18 -20.31
C ASP A 195 16.79 -15.71 -18.95
N SER A 196 16.46 -15.03 -17.85
CA SER A 196 16.90 -15.34 -16.49
C SER A 196 18.41 -15.43 -16.30
N ARG A 197 19.17 -14.68 -17.10
CA ARG A 197 20.62 -14.54 -16.94
C ARG A 197 21.03 -13.35 -16.07
N GLY A 198 20.05 -12.67 -15.48
CA GLY A 198 20.25 -11.49 -14.65
C GLY A 198 18.96 -10.99 -14.00
N TYR A 199 19.11 -9.96 -13.17
CA TYR A 199 18.00 -9.24 -12.56
C TYR A 199 18.39 -7.81 -12.20
N TRP A 200 17.37 -6.97 -12.11
CA TRP A 200 17.41 -5.64 -11.51
C TRP A 200 16.90 -5.70 -10.08
N LEU A 201 17.61 -5.05 -9.17
CA LEU A 201 17.06 -4.66 -7.86
C LEU A 201 16.80 -3.17 -7.89
N VAL A 202 15.66 -2.73 -7.36
CA VAL A 202 15.32 -1.31 -7.24
C VAL A 202 15.19 -0.91 -5.77
N ALA A 203 15.79 0.23 -5.41
CA ALA A 203 15.70 0.83 -4.08
C ALA A 203 14.57 1.87 -4.01
N ALA A 204 14.11 2.18 -2.80
CA ALA A 204 13.03 3.14 -2.55
C ALA A 204 13.38 4.57 -3.01
N ASP A 205 14.67 4.93 -3.06
CA ASP A 205 15.13 6.18 -3.68
C ASP A 205 15.12 6.15 -5.22
N GLY A 206 14.77 5.02 -5.84
CA GLY A 206 14.82 4.84 -7.29
C GLY A 206 16.19 4.44 -7.83
N GLY A 207 17.15 4.13 -6.96
CA GLY A 207 18.42 3.47 -7.32
C GLY A 207 18.18 2.12 -7.98
N VAL A 208 18.85 1.84 -9.11
CA VAL A 208 18.73 0.56 -9.83
C VAL A 208 20.09 -0.15 -9.86
N PHE A 209 20.11 -1.38 -9.37
CA PHE A 209 21.28 -2.24 -9.34
C PHE A 209 21.11 -3.40 -10.32
N THR A 210 22.11 -3.62 -11.17
CA THR A 210 22.07 -4.62 -12.24
C THR A 210 23.00 -5.79 -11.93
N PHE A 211 22.49 -7.01 -12.05
CA PHE A 211 23.27 -8.24 -11.86
C PHE A 211 23.13 -9.18 -13.05
N GLY A 212 24.19 -9.94 -13.34
CA GLY A 212 24.21 -10.85 -14.47
C GLY A 212 24.23 -10.10 -15.81
N ASP A 213 23.31 -10.45 -16.70
CA ASP A 213 23.16 -9.80 -18.01
C ASP A 213 22.18 -8.61 -18.03
N ALA A 214 21.60 -8.26 -16.89
CA ALA A 214 20.71 -7.12 -16.74
C ALA A 214 21.43 -5.83 -17.14
N ARG A 215 20.86 -5.11 -18.13
CA ARG A 215 21.43 -3.85 -18.64
C ARG A 215 20.90 -2.66 -17.84
N PHE A 216 21.77 -1.71 -17.53
CA PHE A 216 21.36 -0.47 -16.88
C PHE A 216 20.77 0.50 -17.91
N PHE A 217 19.50 0.90 -17.71
CA PHE A 217 18.80 1.81 -18.61
C PHE A 217 18.55 3.20 -18.01
N GLY A 218 18.83 3.39 -16.72
CA GLY A 218 18.65 4.64 -15.99
C GLY A 218 18.19 4.42 -14.54
N SER A 219 18.03 5.49 -13.78
CA SER A 219 17.62 5.43 -12.37
C SER A 219 16.95 6.74 -11.97
N ALA A 220 15.97 6.64 -11.07
CA ALA A 220 15.27 7.79 -10.51
C ALA A 220 15.97 8.40 -9.27
N ALA A 221 17.12 7.86 -8.83
CA ALA A 221 17.84 8.33 -7.62
C ALA A 221 18.30 9.79 -7.66
N ASN A 222 18.34 10.40 -8.84
CA ASN A 222 18.67 11.83 -9.01
C ASN A 222 17.49 12.64 -9.57
N GLU A 223 16.31 12.03 -9.65
CA GLU A 223 15.10 12.68 -10.10
C GLU A 223 14.31 13.15 -8.88
N ALA A 224 13.82 14.39 -8.91
CA ALA A 224 12.98 14.93 -7.84
C ALA A 224 11.56 14.36 -7.95
N ILE A 225 11.41 13.07 -7.65
CA ILE A 225 10.15 12.32 -7.82
C ILE A 225 9.16 12.53 -6.66
N GLY A 226 9.58 13.25 -5.60
CA GLY A 226 8.72 13.69 -4.50
C GLY A 226 8.18 12.59 -3.58
N THR A 227 8.53 11.32 -3.84
CA THR A 227 8.06 10.16 -3.08
C THR A 227 9.00 8.96 -3.30
N SER A 228 8.75 7.84 -2.63
CA SER A 228 9.49 6.59 -2.83
C SER A 228 9.03 5.82 -4.07
N VAL A 229 9.95 5.07 -4.67
CA VAL A 229 9.62 4.00 -5.61
C VAL A 229 9.06 2.81 -4.83
N THR A 230 8.03 2.15 -5.36
CA THR A 230 7.40 0.95 -4.76
C THR A 230 7.53 -0.30 -5.62
N GLY A 231 7.94 -0.17 -6.89
CA GLY A 231 8.11 -1.35 -7.74
C GLY A 231 8.78 -1.09 -9.08
N ILE A 232 9.06 -2.19 -9.78
CA ILE A 232 9.68 -2.23 -11.11
C ILE A 232 8.94 -3.23 -11.99
N ALA A 233 8.73 -2.88 -13.27
CA ALA A 233 8.25 -3.80 -14.29
C ALA A 233 9.08 -3.65 -15.58
N THR A 234 9.30 -4.73 -16.31
CA THR A 234 10.20 -4.75 -17.48
C THR A 234 9.43 -4.79 -18.80
N THR A 235 10.01 -4.21 -19.85
CA THR A 235 9.52 -4.43 -21.21
C THR A 235 9.76 -5.87 -21.67
N ARG A 236 8.90 -6.39 -22.55
CA ARG A 236 8.95 -7.80 -23.01
C ARG A 236 10.28 -8.18 -23.66
N ASP A 237 10.95 -7.24 -24.31
CA ASP A 237 12.24 -7.49 -24.98
C ASP A 237 13.45 -7.29 -24.05
N GLY A 238 13.23 -6.90 -22.79
CA GLY A 238 14.29 -6.57 -21.84
C GLY A 238 15.08 -5.31 -22.21
N GLY A 239 14.56 -4.48 -23.12
CA GLY A 239 15.20 -3.24 -23.57
C GLY A 239 14.96 -2.02 -22.66
N GLY A 240 14.21 -2.19 -21.58
CA GLY A 240 13.80 -1.11 -20.68
C GLY A 240 12.96 -1.59 -19.50
N TYR A 241 12.65 -0.67 -18.60
CA TYR A 241 11.78 -0.91 -17.45
C TYR A 241 11.03 0.36 -17.04
N TRP A 242 9.93 0.16 -16.32
CA TRP A 242 9.17 1.16 -15.60
C TRP A 242 9.49 1.07 -14.12
N LEU A 243 9.77 2.20 -13.48
CA LEU A 243 9.72 2.34 -12.03
C LEU A 243 8.39 3.00 -11.66
N VAL A 244 7.70 2.47 -10.65
CA VAL A 244 6.47 3.08 -10.14
C VAL A 244 6.73 3.71 -8.78
N ALA A 245 6.25 4.92 -8.61
CA ALA A 245 6.28 5.68 -7.38
C ALA A 245 5.06 5.36 -6.50
N ALA A 246 5.16 5.56 -5.18
CA ALA A 246 4.05 5.33 -4.25
C ALA A 246 2.81 6.17 -4.61
N THR A 247 3.02 7.31 -5.29
CA THR A 247 2.02 8.20 -5.89
C THR A 247 1.35 7.68 -7.16
N ALA A 248 1.58 6.43 -7.56
CA ALA A 248 1.23 5.87 -8.87
C ALA A 248 2.03 6.43 -10.06
N GLY A 249 2.88 7.45 -9.87
CA GLY A 249 3.70 8.01 -10.94
C GLY A 249 4.63 6.99 -11.58
N VAL A 250 4.65 6.87 -12.90
CA VAL A 250 5.49 5.89 -13.61
C VAL A 250 6.60 6.55 -14.40
N LEU A 251 7.83 6.08 -14.17
CA LEU A 251 9.07 6.56 -14.80
C LEU A 251 9.61 5.49 -15.76
N PRO A 252 9.58 5.71 -17.08
CA PRO A 252 10.12 4.78 -18.07
C PRO A 252 11.62 5.02 -18.31
N PHE A 253 12.37 3.92 -18.44
CA PHE A 253 13.79 3.92 -18.78
C PHE A 253 14.08 2.97 -19.95
N GLY A 254 15.09 3.31 -20.75
CA GLY A 254 15.45 2.53 -21.94
C GLY A 254 14.41 2.67 -23.06
N ASN A 255 13.91 1.54 -23.57
CA ASN A 255 12.85 1.54 -24.58
C ASN A 255 11.42 1.54 -24.01
N ALA A 256 11.27 1.58 -22.68
CA ALA A 256 9.97 1.63 -22.04
C ALA A 256 9.19 2.89 -22.47
N GLN A 257 7.92 2.71 -22.80
CA GLN A 257 7.06 3.83 -23.22
C GLN A 257 6.42 4.50 -22.01
N PHE A 258 6.29 5.82 -22.01
CA PHE A 258 5.47 6.50 -21.02
C PHE A 258 3.99 6.26 -21.33
N LEU A 259 3.27 5.57 -20.43
CA LEU A 259 1.86 5.20 -20.62
C LEU A 259 0.90 5.83 -19.58
N GLY A 260 1.44 6.42 -18.51
CA GLY A 260 0.70 7.17 -17.48
C GLY A 260 0.90 6.64 -16.06
N PRO A 261 0.30 7.25 -15.02
CA PRO A 261 0.26 8.69 -14.82
C PRO A 261 1.68 9.25 -14.59
N SER A 262 1.83 10.57 -14.73
CA SER A 262 3.09 11.25 -14.43
C SER A 262 3.29 11.32 -12.92
N PRO A 263 4.50 11.11 -12.38
CA PRO A 263 4.79 11.43 -10.97
C PRO A 263 4.46 12.87 -10.58
N ASN A 264 4.40 13.76 -11.57
CA ASN A 264 4.11 15.18 -11.40
C ASN A 264 2.63 15.56 -11.67
N ASP A 265 1.73 14.61 -11.98
CA ASP A 265 0.33 14.89 -12.34
C ASP A 265 -0.64 13.84 -11.73
N PRO A 266 -1.61 14.23 -10.87
CA PRO A 266 -2.57 13.33 -10.20
C PRO A 266 -3.32 12.39 -11.16
N PRO A 267 -3.87 11.24 -10.69
CA PRO A 267 -4.22 10.93 -9.29
C PRO A 267 -3.20 10.08 -8.51
N PHE A 268 -3.12 10.32 -7.19
CA PHE A 268 -2.09 9.84 -6.26
C PHE A 268 -2.54 8.70 -5.33
N SER A 269 -3.33 7.74 -5.83
CA SER A 269 -3.68 6.61 -4.96
C SER A 269 -2.41 5.82 -4.61
N PRO A 270 -2.17 5.53 -3.31
CA PRO A 270 -1.05 4.71 -2.86
C PRO A 270 -0.93 3.46 -3.72
N THR A 271 0.23 3.25 -4.34
CA THR A 271 0.46 2.15 -5.28
C THR A 271 1.40 1.10 -4.70
N ALA A 272 0.89 -0.12 -4.54
CA ALA A 272 1.63 -1.24 -3.97
C ALA A 272 2.42 -2.05 -5.01
N ALA A 273 1.95 -2.10 -6.27
CA ALA A 273 2.60 -2.90 -7.31
C ALA A 273 2.36 -2.37 -8.71
N ILE A 274 3.30 -2.68 -9.60
CA ILE A 274 3.19 -2.54 -11.06
C ILE A 274 3.42 -3.91 -11.72
N VAL A 275 2.57 -4.27 -12.68
CA VAL A 275 2.70 -5.52 -13.43
C VAL A 275 2.56 -5.24 -14.92
N ALA A 276 3.59 -5.58 -15.70
CA ALA A 276 3.56 -5.45 -17.15
C ALA A 276 2.57 -6.45 -17.79
N THR A 277 1.95 -6.03 -18.88
CA THR A 277 1.24 -6.94 -19.78
C THR A 277 2.23 -7.89 -20.45
N PRO A 278 1.85 -9.14 -20.75
CA PRO A 278 2.75 -10.07 -21.44
C PRO A 278 3.26 -9.57 -22.78
N ASP A 279 2.53 -8.70 -23.49
CA ASP A 279 2.97 -8.09 -24.74
C ASP A 279 4.00 -6.96 -24.54
N GLY A 280 4.23 -6.51 -23.31
CA GLY A 280 5.18 -5.46 -22.94
C GLY A 280 4.78 -4.06 -23.41
N ARG A 281 3.50 -3.82 -23.72
CA ARG A 281 2.98 -2.54 -24.23
C ARG A 281 2.03 -1.84 -23.26
N GLY A 282 1.93 -2.34 -22.03
CA GLY A 282 1.04 -1.87 -21.00
C GLY A 282 1.44 -2.37 -19.64
N TYR A 283 0.78 -1.84 -18.61
CA TYR A 283 0.90 -2.31 -17.24
C TYR A 283 -0.37 -2.03 -16.44
N TRP A 284 -0.58 -2.83 -15.41
CA TRP A 284 -1.55 -2.56 -14.35
C TRP A 284 -0.84 -2.02 -13.12
N LEU A 285 -1.48 -1.08 -12.44
CA LEU A 285 -1.11 -0.58 -11.12
C LEU A 285 -2.07 -1.13 -10.07
N LEU A 286 -1.55 -1.63 -8.95
CA LEU A 286 -2.33 -2.02 -7.77
C LEU A 286 -2.41 -0.85 -6.79
N GLN A 287 -3.62 -0.39 -6.51
CA GLN A 287 -3.89 0.80 -5.70
C GLN A 287 -4.74 0.42 -4.48
N PRO A 288 -4.13 -0.13 -3.41
CA PRO A 288 -4.88 -0.63 -2.26
C PRO A 288 -5.77 0.42 -1.57
N GLY A 289 -5.40 1.70 -1.60
CA GLY A 289 -6.21 2.77 -1.01
C GLY A 289 -7.61 2.91 -1.61
N ASP A 290 -7.85 2.38 -2.82
CA ASP A 290 -9.16 2.35 -3.46
C ASP A 290 -10.03 1.17 -2.98
N ILE A 291 -9.48 0.29 -2.15
CA ILE A 291 -10.10 -0.97 -1.73
C ILE A 291 -10.40 -0.91 -0.23
N PRO A 292 -11.67 -0.99 0.20
CA PRO A 292 -11.99 -1.03 1.62
C PRO A 292 -11.39 -2.25 2.32
N THR A 293 -10.65 -2.04 3.40
CA THR A 293 -10.13 -3.15 4.23
C THR A 293 -10.87 -3.23 5.57
N GLY A 294 -11.34 -4.42 5.91
CA GLY A 294 -12.02 -4.73 7.18
C GLY A 294 -11.08 -5.25 8.28
N PHE A 295 -9.81 -5.50 7.96
CA PHE A 295 -8.76 -5.98 8.88
C PHE A 295 -9.15 -7.26 9.64
N ALA A 296 -9.83 -8.18 8.96
CA ALA A 296 -10.40 -9.38 9.55
C ALA A 296 -9.44 -10.57 9.68
N ASP A 297 -8.25 -10.57 9.03
CA ASP A 297 -7.31 -11.72 9.07
C ASP A 297 -5.80 -11.35 9.03
N PRO A 298 -5.07 -11.43 10.16
CA PRO A 298 -5.57 -11.80 11.47
C PRO A 298 -6.60 -10.78 11.98
N PRO A 299 -7.66 -11.24 12.66
CA PRO A 299 -8.70 -10.34 13.15
C PRO A 299 -8.12 -9.36 14.17
N PRO A 300 -8.66 -8.13 14.26
CA PRO A 300 -8.16 -7.18 15.23
C PRO A 300 -8.48 -7.73 16.63
N GLY A 301 -7.60 -7.45 17.58
CA GLY A 301 -7.79 -7.82 18.99
C GLY A 301 -8.90 -6.99 19.67
N GLY A 302 -8.72 -6.69 20.95
CA GLY A 302 -9.67 -5.85 21.71
C GLY A 302 -9.98 -4.49 21.07
N GLY A 303 -9.13 -4.00 20.15
CA GLY A 303 -9.31 -2.76 19.40
C GLY A 303 -10.12 -2.86 18.11
N ALA A 304 -10.88 -3.93 17.83
CA ALA A 304 -11.63 -4.06 16.57
C ALA A 304 -12.52 -2.85 16.22
N GLY A 305 -13.22 -2.26 17.20
CA GLY A 305 -14.02 -1.04 16.97
C GLY A 305 -13.16 0.17 16.59
N ILE A 306 -11.96 0.29 17.17
CA ILE A 306 -10.98 1.36 16.87
C ILE A 306 -10.50 1.20 15.43
N VAL A 307 -10.07 -0.01 15.07
CA VAL A 307 -9.56 -0.31 13.72
C VAL A 307 -10.63 -0.07 12.66
N LEU A 308 -11.86 -0.55 12.86
CA LEU A 308 -12.95 -0.32 11.90
C LEU A 308 -13.30 1.17 11.75
N THR A 309 -13.21 1.94 12.83
CA THR A 309 -13.44 3.39 12.77
C THR A 309 -12.32 4.08 11.99
N ALA A 310 -11.06 3.73 12.26
CA ALA A 310 -9.92 4.26 11.50
C ALA A 310 -10.00 3.88 10.01
N ALA A 311 -10.30 2.62 9.70
CA ALA A 311 -10.40 2.10 8.33
C ALA A 311 -11.50 2.80 7.54
N SER A 312 -12.59 3.21 8.18
CA SER A 312 -13.65 3.98 7.54
C SER A 312 -13.22 5.37 7.06
N GLN A 313 -12.07 5.85 7.50
CA GLN A 313 -11.52 7.16 7.14
C GLN A 313 -10.45 7.08 6.05
N VAL A 314 -9.98 5.89 5.67
CA VAL A 314 -8.98 5.71 4.60
C VAL A 314 -9.51 6.32 3.31
N GLY A 315 -8.71 7.22 2.73
CA GLY A 315 -9.12 8.02 1.58
C GLY A 315 -8.25 9.26 1.39
N PRO A 316 -8.50 10.02 0.31
CA PRO A 316 -7.74 11.23 -0.02
C PRO A 316 -7.92 12.32 1.04
N ASN A 317 -7.11 13.38 0.96
CA ASN A 317 -7.08 14.45 1.96
C ASN A 317 -8.48 14.92 2.43
N PRO A 318 -8.83 14.73 3.72
CA PRO A 318 -10.09 15.21 4.29
C PRO A 318 -10.20 16.75 4.35
N ASP A 319 -9.10 17.48 4.17
CA ASP A 319 -9.06 18.96 4.19
C ASP A 319 -9.56 19.61 2.90
N ALA A 320 -9.94 18.82 1.88
CA ALA A 320 -10.31 19.32 0.56
C ALA A 320 -11.45 20.37 0.64
N GLY A 321 -11.08 21.64 0.44
CA GLY A 321 -12.00 22.79 0.49
C GLY A 321 -12.15 23.47 1.86
N LEU A 322 -11.39 23.06 2.88
CA LEU A 322 -11.41 23.62 4.24
C LEU A 322 -10.22 24.56 4.52
N GLY A 323 -9.13 24.45 3.76
CA GLY A 323 -7.87 25.19 3.93
C GLY A 323 -6.74 24.27 4.38
N PRO A 324 -5.47 24.71 4.37
CA PRO A 324 -4.33 23.87 4.75
C PRO A 324 -4.48 23.33 6.17
N PHE A 325 -4.30 22.01 6.34
CA PHE A 325 -4.38 21.30 7.63
C PHE A 325 -5.74 21.40 8.35
N CYS A 326 -6.77 21.96 7.71
CA CYS A 326 -8.09 22.09 8.30
C CYS A 326 -8.89 20.81 8.10
N ASN A 327 -8.82 19.93 9.10
CA ASN A 327 -9.40 18.60 9.08
C ASN A 327 -10.71 18.52 9.89
N LEU A 328 -11.41 17.39 9.78
CA LEU A 328 -12.64 17.11 10.53
C LEU A 328 -12.39 16.62 11.98
N TYR A 329 -11.14 16.33 12.33
CA TYR A 329 -10.76 15.67 13.58
C TYR A 329 -10.42 16.68 14.69
N GLY A 330 -10.02 17.90 14.34
CA GLY A 330 -9.58 18.93 15.28
C GLY A 330 -9.36 20.31 14.66
N PRO A 331 -8.54 21.16 15.31
CA PRO A 331 -8.13 22.47 14.77
C PRO A 331 -7.29 22.34 13.48
N CYS A 332 -7.08 23.47 12.80
CA CYS A 332 -6.29 23.55 11.57
C CYS A 332 -4.77 23.52 11.85
N GLU A 333 -4.21 22.32 11.98
CA GLU A 333 -2.79 22.02 12.19
C GLU A 333 -2.50 20.56 11.80
N GLU A 334 -1.22 20.14 11.80
CA GLU A 334 -0.82 18.75 11.60
C GLU A 334 -1.69 17.81 12.46
N TRP A 335 -2.23 16.76 11.84
CA TRP A 335 -3.44 16.13 12.36
C TRP A 335 -3.36 14.62 12.53
N CYS A 336 -2.18 14.02 12.38
CA CYS A 336 -1.97 12.60 12.68
C CYS A 336 -2.46 12.23 14.10
N ALA A 337 -2.11 13.05 15.10
CA ALA A 337 -2.56 12.86 16.48
C ALA A 337 -4.03 13.24 16.70
N LEU A 338 -4.53 14.26 16.01
CA LEU A 338 -5.93 14.66 16.09
C LEU A 338 -6.85 13.56 15.55
N PHE A 339 -6.49 12.96 14.42
CA PHE A 339 -7.14 11.79 13.86
C PHE A 339 -7.10 10.63 14.82
N ALA A 340 -5.92 10.23 15.30
CA ALA A 340 -5.76 9.06 16.14
C ALA A 340 -6.55 9.19 17.47
N THR A 341 -6.42 10.33 18.14
CA THR A 341 -7.18 10.61 19.38
C THR A 341 -8.68 10.75 19.13
N TRP A 342 -9.10 11.28 17.97
CA TRP A 342 -10.50 11.30 17.57
C TRP A 342 -11.08 9.90 17.43
N VAL A 343 -10.35 8.96 16.79
CA VAL A 343 -10.80 7.56 16.64
C VAL A 343 -11.03 6.91 18.00
N TRP A 344 -10.10 7.05 18.94
CA TRP A 344 -10.26 6.55 20.31
C TRP A 344 -11.49 7.15 21.00
N ASN A 345 -11.72 8.45 20.83
CA ASN A 345 -12.92 9.11 21.37
C ASN A 345 -14.23 8.57 20.76
N GLN A 346 -14.26 8.23 19.47
CA GLN A 346 -15.44 7.58 18.86
C GLN A 346 -15.76 6.22 19.49
N GLN A 347 -14.75 5.55 20.04
CA GLN A 347 -14.88 4.27 20.75
C GLN A 347 -15.04 4.43 22.27
N GLY A 348 -15.24 5.67 22.77
CA GLY A 348 -15.49 5.94 24.18
C GLY A 348 -14.24 5.98 25.07
N ILE A 349 -13.04 5.96 24.49
CA ILE A 349 -11.78 6.13 25.22
C ILE A 349 -11.56 7.61 25.48
N ALA A 350 -11.55 7.98 26.75
CA ALA A 350 -11.48 9.38 27.20
C ALA A 350 -10.04 9.93 27.15
N ILE A 351 -9.53 10.15 25.94
CA ILE A 351 -8.27 10.83 25.69
C ILE A 351 -8.53 12.29 25.24
N PRO A 352 -7.82 13.29 25.75
CA PRO A 352 -7.85 14.64 25.19
C PRO A 352 -7.47 14.62 23.71
N ARG A 353 -8.02 15.56 22.93
CA ARG A 353 -7.57 15.75 21.55
C ARG A 353 -6.20 16.43 21.58
N PHE A 354 -5.18 15.69 21.18
CA PHE A 354 -3.81 16.19 21.10
C PHE A 354 -3.45 16.43 19.64
N ALA A 355 -2.83 17.57 19.37
CA ALA A 355 -2.18 17.83 18.09
C ALA A 355 -0.72 17.36 18.10
N PHE A 356 -0.04 17.48 19.24
CA PHE A 356 1.32 16.99 19.38
C PHE A 356 1.34 15.52 19.80
N THR A 357 2.05 14.69 19.03
CA THR A 357 2.20 13.25 19.26
C THR A 357 2.90 12.93 20.59
N GLY A 358 3.80 13.79 21.07
CA GLY A 358 4.46 13.61 22.37
C GLY A 358 3.52 13.76 23.56
N ASP A 359 2.48 14.58 23.45
CA ASP A 359 1.46 14.69 24.52
C ASP A 359 0.63 13.40 24.64
N VAL A 360 0.44 12.68 23.53
CA VAL A 360 -0.20 11.35 23.52
C VAL A 360 0.66 10.35 24.30
N TYR A 361 1.97 10.36 24.08
CA TYR A 361 2.91 9.56 24.87
C TYR A 361 2.83 9.91 26.35
N ASP A 362 2.93 11.18 26.72
CA ASP A 362 2.91 11.62 28.11
C ASP A 362 1.60 11.25 28.81
N TRP A 363 0.47 11.36 28.10
CA TRP A 363 -0.84 10.93 28.59
C TRP A 363 -0.87 9.42 28.89
N GLY A 364 -0.32 8.60 27.98
CA GLY A 364 -0.26 7.15 28.12
C GLY A 364 0.72 6.71 29.21
N ALA A 365 1.91 7.30 29.24
CA ALA A 365 2.94 7.03 30.23
C ALA A 365 2.47 7.35 31.66
N ALA A 366 1.79 8.49 31.85
CA ALA A 366 1.21 8.87 33.14
C ALA A 366 0.14 7.88 33.66
N ARG A 367 -0.39 7.01 32.78
CA ARG A 367 -1.40 5.99 33.09
C ARG A 367 -0.85 4.57 33.07
N GLY A 368 0.44 4.40 32.79
CA GLY A 368 1.05 3.07 32.64
C GLY A 368 0.60 2.32 31.39
N LEU A 369 0.13 3.04 30.36
CA LEU A 369 -0.36 2.50 29.08
C LEU A 369 0.69 2.59 27.95
N ALA A 370 1.81 3.26 28.19
CA ALA A 370 2.90 3.34 27.22
C ALA A 370 3.71 2.04 27.19
N LEU A 371 3.93 1.51 25.99
CA LEU A 371 4.79 0.37 25.72
C LEU A 371 6.09 0.85 25.08
N GLY A 372 7.19 0.18 25.42
CA GLY A 372 8.48 0.42 24.78
C GLY A 372 8.54 -0.13 23.35
N PRO A 373 9.51 0.32 22.55
CA PRO A 373 9.59 0.01 21.11
C PRO A 373 9.93 -1.46 20.80
N GLY A 374 10.43 -2.22 21.78
CA GLY A 374 10.68 -3.66 21.65
C GLY A 374 9.49 -4.55 22.02
N GLN A 375 8.34 -3.97 22.39
CA GLN A 375 7.13 -4.70 22.73
C GLN A 375 6.23 -4.85 21.49
N VAL A 376 5.55 -5.98 21.38
CA VAL A 376 4.59 -6.22 20.29
C VAL A 376 3.29 -5.47 20.62
N PRO A 377 2.82 -4.54 19.78
CA PRO A 377 1.57 -3.85 20.01
C PRO A 377 0.37 -4.77 19.78
N ALA A 378 -0.81 -4.30 20.20
CA ALA A 378 -2.09 -4.86 19.80
C ALA A 378 -2.78 -3.96 18.76
N ALA A 379 -3.66 -4.57 17.96
CA ALA A 379 -4.54 -3.79 17.11
C ALA A 379 -5.41 -2.84 17.95
N GLY A 380 -5.45 -1.56 17.58
CA GLY A 380 -6.06 -0.46 18.31
C GLY A 380 -5.07 0.41 19.10
N ASP A 381 -3.85 -0.07 19.36
CA ASP A 381 -2.79 0.73 19.99
C ASP A 381 -2.34 1.85 19.04
N PHE A 382 -1.83 2.94 19.60
CA PHE A 382 -1.09 3.93 18.83
C PHE A 382 0.36 3.51 18.63
N ALA A 383 0.91 3.72 17.44
CA ALA A 383 2.33 3.66 17.14
C ALA A 383 2.88 5.08 17.01
N LEU A 384 3.93 5.42 17.77
CA LEU A 384 4.53 6.76 17.77
C LEU A 384 5.89 6.74 17.07
N PHE A 385 6.03 7.53 16.02
CA PHE A 385 7.23 7.61 15.19
C PHE A 385 8.15 8.76 15.63
N GLY A 386 9.45 8.54 15.43
CA GLY A 386 10.53 9.44 15.78
C GLY A 386 11.49 8.83 16.79
N THR A 387 12.24 9.68 17.49
CA THR A 387 13.29 9.30 18.46
C THR A 387 12.92 9.56 19.92
N GLY A 388 11.76 10.17 20.19
CA GLY A 388 11.23 10.36 21.54
C GLY A 388 10.24 11.53 21.69
N PRO A 389 9.51 11.60 22.80
CA PRO A 389 8.30 12.43 22.93
C PRO A 389 8.57 13.93 23.10
N SER A 390 9.82 14.36 23.25
CA SER A 390 10.15 15.67 23.83
C SER A 390 9.94 16.89 22.93
N SER A 391 9.82 16.72 21.61
CA SER A 391 9.73 17.84 20.66
C SER A 391 9.15 17.40 19.32
N LEU A 392 8.75 18.37 18.49
CA LEU A 392 8.32 18.13 17.10
C LEU A 392 9.40 17.42 16.25
N ALA A 393 10.68 17.65 16.55
CA ALA A 393 11.78 17.01 15.82
C ALA A 393 12.05 15.56 16.27
N THR A 394 11.53 15.16 17.43
CA THR A 394 11.78 13.84 18.00
C THR A 394 10.51 12.99 18.05
N SER A 395 9.32 13.59 18.03
CA SER A 395 8.03 12.93 17.96
C SER A 395 7.32 13.42 16.70
N THR A 396 7.57 12.73 15.60
CA THR A 396 7.36 13.25 14.24
C THR A 396 6.01 12.85 13.66
N HIS A 397 5.51 11.66 14.00
CA HIS A 397 4.25 11.15 13.46
C HIS A 397 3.61 10.12 14.38
N MET A 398 2.36 9.75 14.12
CA MET A 398 1.72 8.60 14.77
C MET A 398 0.63 7.96 13.91
N GLY A 399 0.38 6.67 14.16
CA GLY A 399 -0.70 5.91 13.53
C GLY A 399 -1.45 5.02 14.51
N ILE A 400 -2.54 4.42 14.06
CA ILE A 400 -3.26 3.38 14.77
C ILE A 400 -2.83 2.04 14.22
N VAL A 401 -2.34 1.13 15.07
CA VAL A 401 -2.04 -0.25 14.69
C VAL A 401 -3.35 -0.93 14.30
N ALA A 402 -3.50 -1.28 13.02
CA ALA A 402 -4.69 -1.91 12.47
C ALA A 402 -4.63 -3.44 12.59
N GLN A 403 -3.43 -4.00 12.40
CA GLN A 403 -3.23 -5.43 12.31
C GLN A 403 -1.82 -5.83 12.76
N VAL A 404 -1.68 -7.03 13.35
CA VAL A 404 -0.42 -7.55 13.88
C VAL A 404 -0.29 -9.04 13.56
N TRP A 405 0.82 -9.45 12.96
CA TRP A 405 1.12 -10.84 12.64
C TRP A 405 1.97 -11.51 13.73
N PRO A 406 2.01 -12.86 13.77
CA PRO A 406 2.84 -13.61 14.72
C PRO A 406 4.32 -13.28 14.72
N ASP A 407 4.89 -12.90 13.57
CA ASP A 407 6.28 -12.43 13.44
C ASP A 407 6.52 -11.01 13.97
N GLY A 408 5.45 -10.31 14.36
CA GLY A 408 5.47 -8.94 14.85
C GLY A 408 5.30 -7.89 13.77
N ALA A 409 5.11 -8.28 12.50
CA ALA A 409 4.78 -7.33 11.44
C ALA A 409 3.45 -6.63 11.74
N ILE A 410 3.33 -5.37 11.36
CA ILE A 410 2.14 -4.57 11.58
C ILE A 410 1.65 -3.93 10.28
N ILE A 411 0.37 -3.58 10.28
CA ILE A 411 -0.19 -2.53 9.42
C ILE A 411 -0.73 -1.44 10.33
N SER A 412 -0.46 -0.19 9.99
CA SER A 412 -1.04 0.98 10.65
C SER A 412 -2.00 1.71 9.72
N ILE A 413 -2.97 2.42 10.30
CA ILE A 413 -3.78 3.43 9.61
C ILE A 413 -3.32 4.79 10.14
N GLU A 414 -2.87 5.62 9.22
CA GLU A 414 -2.19 6.88 9.52
C GLU A 414 -2.93 8.01 8.85
N GLY A 415 -3.27 9.03 9.64
CA GLY A 415 -3.76 10.31 9.15
C GLY A 415 -2.58 11.26 8.98
N ASP A 416 -2.74 12.28 8.15
CA ASP A 416 -1.66 13.21 7.83
C ASP A 416 -0.46 12.46 7.22
N ALA A 417 -0.76 11.47 6.37
CA ALA A 417 0.22 10.56 5.79
C ALA A 417 0.01 10.33 4.30
N GLY A 418 1.05 9.83 3.64
CA GLY A 418 1.04 9.48 2.22
C GLY A 418 1.40 10.65 1.29
N PRO A 419 1.67 10.35 0.01
CA PRO A 419 2.22 11.35 -0.90
C PRO A 419 1.10 12.07 -1.67
N GLU A 420 0.83 13.33 -1.36
CA GLU A 420 0.04 14.23 -2.20
C GLU A 420 0.88 15.47 -2.59
N PRO A 421 0.67 16.04 -3.78
CA PRO A 421 1.61 16.97 -4.44
C PRO A 421 1.65 18.39 -3.86
N ASN A 422 0.88 18.68 -2.79
CA ASN A 422 0.73 20.03 -2.24
C ASN A 422 0.67 20.05 -0.70
N ASP A 423 1.36 19.13 -0.02
CA ASP A 423 1.26 18.95 1.44
C ASP A 423 -0.18 18.64 1.93
N THR A 424 -1.02 18.13 1.03
CA THR A 424 -2.40 17.74 1.32
C THR A 424 -2.41 16.30 1.81
N LEU A 425 -2.11 16.06 3.06
CA LEU A 425 -1.91 14.69 3.53
C LEU A 425 -3.22 13.89 3.61
N ALA A 426 -3.16 12.57 3.50
CA ALA A 426 -4.31 11.66 3.39
C ALA A 426 -4.48 10.80 4.65
N VAL A 427 -5.53 9.97 4.68
CA VAL A 427 -5.59 8.81 5.58
C VAL A 427 -5.24 7.58 4.78
N ILE A 428 -4.12 6.93 5.10
CA ILE A 428 -3.61 5.78 4.36
C ILE A 428 -3.43 4.55 5.24
N GLU A 429 -3.44 3.39 4.59
CA GLU A 429 -2.93 2.15 5.17
C GLU A 429 -1.42 2.10 4.94
N ASN A 430 -0.66 1.84 5.99
CA ASN A 430 0.79 1.81 5.99
C ASN A 430 1.30 0.42 6.36
N GLY A 431 2.05 -0.21 5.43
CA GLY A 431 2.61 -1.55 5.57
C GLY A 431 2.01 -2.60 4.63
N PRO A 432 2.21 -3.90 4.92
CA PRO A 432 2.82 -4.45 6.13
C PRO A 432 4.34 -4.24 6.24
N TYR A 433 4.85 -4.03 7.46
CA TYR A 433 6.29 -3.97 7.76
C TYR A 433 6.61 -4.45 9.18
N LEU A 434 7.87 -4.80 9.44
CA LEU A 434 8.36 -5.06 10.80
C LEU A 434 8.67 -3.72 11.49
N PRO A 435 8.17 -3.46 12.73
CA PRO A 435 8.47 -2.22 13.45
C PRO A 435 9.95 -1.87 13.58
N ALA A 436 10.81 -2.89 13.71
CA ALA A 436 12.25 -2.72 13.79
C ALA A 436 12.87 -2.11 12.51
N ASP A 437 12.20 -2.27 11.37
CA ASP A 437 12.64 -1.78 10.07
C ASP A 437 11.91 -0.48 9.67
N SER A 438 11.14 0.13 10.59
CA SER A 438 10.41 1.39 10.35
C SER A 438 11.30 2.52 9.85
N VAL A 439 12.57 2.60 10.27
CA VAL A 439 13.50 3.63 9.74
C VAL A 439 13.68 3.49 8.23
N GLN A 440 13.76 2.26 7.72
CA GLN A 440 13.95 2.01 6.30
C GLN A 440 12.65 2.17 5.53
N PHE A 441 11.53 1.78 6.15
CA PHE A 441 10.21 1.79 5.51
C PHE A 441 9.55 3.19 5.55
N ASN A 442 9.58 3.85 6.70
CA ASN A 442 8.90 5.12 7.01
C ASN A 442 9.85 6.31 7.17
N GLY A 443 11.17 6.09 7.19
CA GLY A 443 12.17 7.14 7.46
C GLY A 443 12.41 7.41 8.95
N ASP A 444 11.47 7.04 9.82
CA ASP A 444 11.56 7.22 11.28
C ASP A 444 11.40 5.90 12.06
N PRO A 445 12.09 5.73 13.20
CA PRO A 445 11.85 4.60 14.08
C PRO A 445 10.51 4.76 14.81
N ILE A 446 9.96 3.65 15.30
CA ILE A 446 8.89 3.69 16.30
C ILE A 446 9.57 3.76 17.68
N TYR A 447 9.29 4.80 18.46
CA TYR A 447 9.89 4.96 19.79
C TYR A 447 9.00 4.45 20.92
N ALA A 448 7.70 4.34 20.71
CA ALA A 448 6.75 3.84 21.70
C ALA A 448 5.42 3.41 21.05
N TYR A 449 4.66 2.64 21.81
CA TYR A 449 3.23 2.44 21.56
C TYR A 449 2.41 2.96 22.75
N VAL A 450 1.14 3.29 22.54
CA VAL A 450 0.21 3.65 23.62
C VAL A 450 -1.06 2.83 23.50
N GLN A 451 -1.44 2.17 24.60
CA GLN A 451 -2.64 1.33 24.67
C GLN A 451 -3.90 2.16 25.00
N PRO A 452 -5.08 1.77 24.46
CA PRO A 452 -6.36 2.47 24.66
C PRO A 452 -6.89 2.45 26.11
#